data_AF-A0A0D2L7U5-F1
#
_entry.id   AF-A0A0D2L7U5-F1
#
_cell.length_a   1.000
_cell.length_b   1.000
_cell.length_c   1.000
_cell.angle_alpha   90.00
_cell.angle_beta   90.00
_cell.angle_gamma   90.00
#
_symmetry.space_group_name_H-M   'P 1'
#
loop_
_entity.id
_entity.type
_entity.pdbx_description
1 polymer ?
#
loop_
_entity_poly.entity_id
_entity_poly.type
_entity_poly.pdbx_seq_one_letter_code
_entity_poly.pdbx_strand_id
1 'polypeptide(L)'
;MSNHPTSPEALGARLHVNQKYLSPLENDFPTLYITSYGHRFGPLATPPRIAVDLRTLPNPPKTIRSGQTGLSKPLRDWLFVNEEVLARFSEICGRIRAELDEVGARGEKELKVGVNCEMGKHRSVAVVEELARTKFEGWNVVVDHRDVHRKRSSKKPGHSKHRRDGGDDS
;
A
#
# COMPACT_ATOMS: atom_id res chain seq x y z
N MET A 1 -24.10 -33.41 -26.74
CA MET A 1 -22.84 -32.66 -26.67
C MET A 1 -23.22 -31.19 -26.49
N SER A 2 -23.50 -30.78 -25.24
CA SER A 2 -22.58 -30.06 -24.31
C SER A 2 -22.42 -28.58 -24.71
N ASN A 3 -22.69 -27.54 -23.91
CA ASN A 3 -22.97 -27.38 -22.47
C ASN A 3 -23.70 -26.04 -22.24
N HIS A 4 -24.45 -25.95 -21.14
CA HIS A 4 -24.73 -24.73 -20.34
C HIS A 4 -23.96 -24.87 -19.00
N PRO A 5 -23.93 -23.90 -18.08
CA PRO A 5 -23.92 -22.41 -18.11
C PRO A 5 -22.60 -21.92 -17.38
N THR A 6 -22.28 -20.66 -17.07
CA THR A 6 -22.84 -19.78 -16.02
C THR A 6 -22.03 -18.48 -15.94
N SER A 7 -22.74 -17.37 -15.75
CA SER A 7 -22.27 -16.03 -15.36
C SER A 7 -21.33 -16.04 -14.13
N PRO A 8 -20.32 -15.16 -14.07
CA PRO A 8 -19.65 -14.82 -12.83
C PRO A 8 -20.05 -13.42 -12.33
N GLU A 9 -21.26 -13.30 -11.76
CA GLU A 9 -21.55 -12.32 -10.71
C GLU A 9 -21.57 -13.05 -9.36
N ALA A 10 -20.46 -12.97 -8.60
CA ALA A 10 -20.39 -12.89 -7.13
C ALA A 10 -19.00 -13.32 -6.62
N LEU A 11 -18.14 -12.36 -6.23
CA LEU A 11 -17.51 -12.29 -4.90
C LEU A 11 -16.59 -11.05 -4.78
N GLY A 12 -16.88 -10.20 -3.80
CA GLY A 12 -15.93 -9.55 -2.90
C GLY A 12 -14.69 -8.81 -3.46
N ALA A 13 -14.71 -7.48 -3.27
CA ALA A 13 -13.58 -6.54 -3.36
C ALA A 13 -13.05 -6.28 -4.79
N ARG A 14 -13.61 -5.22 -5.40
CA ARG A 14 -13.07 -4.55 -6.59
C ARG A 14 -11.61 -4.18 -6.36
N LEU A 15 -10.69 -4.98 -6.89
CA LEU A 15 -9.34 -4.56 -7.19
C LEU A 15 -9.45 -3.38 -8.18
N HIS A 16 -9.13 -2.17 -7.72
CA HIS A 16 -8.98 -1.03 -8.63
C HIS A 16 -7.67 -1.24 -9.41
N VAL A 17 -7.77 -1.96 -10.52
CA VAL A 17 -6.70 -2.07 -11.52
C VAL A 17 -6.79 -0.83 -12.40
N ASN A 18 -5.72 0.00 -12.42
CA ASN A 18 -5.66 1.13 -13.36
C ASN A 18 -5.62 0.58 -14.79
N GLN A 19 -6.64 0.96 -15.55
CA GLN A 19 -7.09 0.37 -16.80
C GLN A 19 -6.24 0.83 -17.99
N LYS A 20 -4.93 0.53 -17.98
CA LYS A 20 -4.10 0.66 -19.19
C LYS A 20 -3.06 -0.46 -19.26
N TYR A 21 -3.37 -1.41 -20.15
CA TYR A 21 -2.49 -2.38 -20.80
C TYR A 21 -2.26 -3.75 -20.12
N LEU A 22 -2.99 -4.70 -20.72
CA LEU A 22 -2.70 -6.10 -21.01
C LEU A 22 -2.79 -7.12 -19.88
N SER A 23 -3.36 -8.26 -20.27
CA SER A 23 -3.26 -9.49 -19.51
C SER A 23 -1.78 -9.78 -19.26
N PRO A 24 -1.39 -10.31 -18.07
CA PRO A 24 -0.02 -10.77 -17.82
C PRO A 24 0.49 -11.79 -18.85
N LEU A 25 -0.40 -12.33 -19.68
CA LEU A 25 -0.11 -13.28 -20.75
C LEU A 25 0.40 -12.61 -22.04
N GLU A 26 0.40 -11.27 -22.14
CA GLU A 26 0.70 -10.54 -23.39
C GLU A 26 1.88 -9.54 -23.29
N ASN A 27 2.59 -9.43 -22.16
CA ASN A 27 3.71 -8.50 -22.01
C ASN A 27 4.88 -9.09 -21.18
N ASP A 28 6.08 -9.14 -21.78
CA ASP A 28 7.32 -9.66 -21.20
C ASP A 28 8.03 -8.71 -20.20
N PHE A 29 7.46 -7.52 -19.94
CA PHE A 29 8.06 -6.57 -18.99
C PHE A 29 8.02 -7.08 -17.53
N PRO A 30 9.09 -6.84 -16.76
CA PRO A 30 9.10 -7.09 -15.32
C PRO A 30 8.08 -6.22 -14.59
N THR A 31 7.69 -6.62 -13.38
CA THR A 31 6.58 -6.02 -12.63
C THR A 31 7.01 -5.38 -11.32
N LEU A 32 6.63 -4.11 -11.14
CA LEU A 32 6.71 -3.36 -9.90
C LEU A 32 5.39 -3.49 -9.13
N TYR A 33 5.42 -4.21 -8.02
CA TYR A 33 4.29 -4.33 -7.09
C TYR A 33 4.42 -3.30 -5.97
N ILE A 34 3.38 -2.49 -5.77
CA ILE A 34 3.35 -1.45 -4.75
C ILE A 34 2.15 -1.68 -3.83
N THR A 35 2.41 -2.04 -2.57
CA THR A 35 1.36 -2.34 -1.59
C THR A 35 1.28 -1.27 -0.52
N SER A 36 0.11 -0.64 -0.38
CA SER A 36 -0.18 0.23 0.76
C SER A 36 -0.70 -0.59 1.95
N TYR A 37 -0.23 -0.29 3.17
CA TYR A 37 -0.68 -1.01 4.37
C TYR A 37 -0.68 -0.14 5.63
N GLY A 38 -1.31 -0.66 6.70
CA GLY A 38 -1.35 -0.01 8.01
C GLY A 38 -0.31 -0.60 8.97
N HIS A 39 0.54 0.25 9.54
CA HIS A 39 1.50 -0.10 10.59
C HIS A 39 0.80 -0.81 11.76
N ARG A 40 -0.39 -0.35 12.16
CA ARG A 40 -1.19 -0.97 13.24
C ARG A 40 -1.51 -2.44 13.01
N PHE A 41 -1.54 -2.87 11.75
CA PHE A 41 -1.90 -4.22 11.36
C PHE A 41 -0.68 -5.12 11.10
N GLY A 42 0.53 -4.63 11.41
CA GLY A 42 1.78 -5.37 11.25
C GLY A 42 2.36 -5.30 9.84
N PRO A 43 3.57 -5.87 9.64
CA PRO A 43 4.26 -5.86 8.36
C PRO A 43 3.52 -6.67 7.28
N LEU A 44 3.90 -6.48 6.02
CA LEU A 44 3.44 -7.34 4.92
C LEU A 44 3.95 -8.77 5.12
N ALA A 45 3.18 -9.77 4.65
CA ALA A 45 3.55 -11.18 4.80
C ALA A 45 4.88 -11.50 4.10
N THR A 46 5.09 -10.91 2.92
CA THR A 46 6.38 -10.88 2.25
C THR A 46 7.03 -9.52 2.48
N PRO A 47 8.25 -9.48 3.05
CA PRO A 47 8.99 -8.24 3.18
C PRO A 47 9.22 -7.59 1.80
N PRO A 48 8.88 -6.31 1.62
CA PRO A 48 9.21 -5.61 0.38
C PRO A 48 10.70 -5.28 0.35
N ARG A 49 11.27 -5.15 -0.85
CA ARG A 49 12.63 -4.64 -1.07
C ARG A 49 12.75 -3.21 -0.55
N ILE A 50 11.75 -2.39 -0.86
CA ILE A 50 11.65 -0.99 -0.40
C ILE A 50 10.47 -0.89 0.57
N ALA A 51 10.75 -0.53 1.82
CA ALA A 51 9.74 -0.14 2.79
C ALA A 51 9.77 1.38 3.01
N VAL A 52 8.59 2.00 3.01
CA VAL A 52 8.40 3.43 3.24
C VAL A 52 7.39 3.64 4.37
N ASP A 53 7.77 4.40 5.39
CA ASP A 53 6.88 4.87 6.46
C ASP A 53 6.50 6.33 6.21
N LEU A 54 5.20 6.61 6.15
CA LEU A 54 4.62 7.93 5.93
C LEU A 54 3.92 8.49 7.18
N ARG A 55 4.14 7.92 8.36
CA ARG A 55 3.48 8.37 9.60
C ARG A 55 3.94 9.76 10.05
N THR A 56 5.11 10.19 9.62
CA THR A 56 5.65 11.54 9.91
C THR A 56 5.01 12.63 9.05
N LEU A 57 4.50 12.28 7.86
CA LEU A 57 3.90 13.25 6.94
C LEU A 57 2.61 13.88 7.51
N PRO A 58 2.24 15.09 7.05
CA PRO A 58 1.01 15.76 7.45
C PRO A 58 -0.22 14.86 7.37
N ASN A 59 -0.95 14.81 8.49
CA ASN A 59 -2.13 13.97 8.60
C ASN A 59 -3.37 14.74 8.13
N PRO A 60 -4.14 14.22 7.15
CA PRO A 60 -5.34 14.91 6.69
C PRO A 60 -6.31 15.26 7.83
N PRO A 61 -6.94 16.45 7.80
CA PRO A 61 -7.84 16.88 8.86
C PRO A 61 -9.04 15.93 8.95
N LYS A 62 -9.62 15.83 10.16
CA LYS A 62 -10.73 14.90 10.45
C LYS A 62 -11.90 15.08 9.48
N THR A 63 -12.20 16.31 9.09
CA THR A 63 -13.26 16.68 8.14
C THR A 63 -13.10 16.00 6.77
N ILE A 64 -11.87 15.78 6.30
CA ILE A 64 -11.59 15.08 5.05
C ILE A 64 -11.54 13.57 5.29
N ARG A 65 -10.74 13.12 6.27
CA ARG A 65 -10.42 11.69 6.43
C ARG A 65 -11.52 10.82 7.06
N SER A 66 -12.55 11.41 7.66
CA SER A 66 -13.62 10.66 8.35
C SER A 66 -14.57 9.92 7.39
N GLY A 67 -14.72 10.39 6.15
CA GLY A 67 -15.57 9.77 5.13
C GLY A 67 -14.83 9.29 3.88
N GLN A 68 -13.51 9.49 3.83
CA GLN A 68 -12.72 9.27 2.62
C GLN A 68 -11.48 8.42 2.89
N THR A 69 -10.97 7.79 1.83
CA THR A 69 -9.68 7.09 1.79
C THR A 69 -8.76 7.81 0.79
N GLY A 70 -7.49 7.39 0.71
CA GLY A 70 -6.56 7.87 -0.32
C GLY A 70 -6.97 7.55 -1.77
N LEU A 71 -8.00 6.73 -1.98
CA LEU A 71 -8.60 6.52 -3.30
C LEU A 71 -9.41 7.74 -3.76
N SER A 72 -9.85 8.60 -2.84
CA SER A 72 -10.64 9.77 -3.19
C SER A 72 -9.74 10.91 -3.69
N LYS A 73 -10.18 11.55 -4.78
CA LYS A 73 -9.49 12.73 -5.34
C LYS A 73 -9.31 13.85 -4.31
N PRO A 74 -10.32 14.26 -3.51
CA PRO A 74 -10.15 15.37 -2.57
C PRO A 74 -9.09 15.12 -1.50
N LEU A 75 -8.95 13.88 -1.02
CA LEU A 75 -7.91 13.55 -0.05
C LEU A 75 -6.52 13.59 -0.69
N ARG A 76 -6.37 13.10 -1.93
CA ARG A 76 -5.10 13.18 -2.66
C ARG A 76 -4.73 14.61 -2.96
N ASP A 77 -5.66 15.40 -3.50
CA ASP A 77 -5.44 16.82 -3.76
C ASP A 77 -4.98 17.56 -2.50
N TRP A 78 -5.64 17.34 -1.36
CA TRP A 78 -5.24 17.95 -0.09
C TRP A 78 -3.83 17.52 0.35
N LEU A 79 -3.47 16.25 0.13
CA LEU A 79 -2.17 15.74 0.55
C LEU A 79 -1.05 16.30 -0.35
N PHE A 80 -1.27 16.36 -1.66
CA PHE A 80 -0.25 16.72 -2.65
C PHE A 80 -0.10 18.23 -2.89
N VAL A 81 -0.85 19.09 -2.19
CA VAL A 81 -0.50 20.53 -2.08
C VAL A 81 0.57 20.81 -1.03
N ASN A 82 0.92 19.82 -0.20
CA ASN A 82 1.91 20.00 0.85
C ASN A 82 3.34 19.71 0.35
N GLU A 83 4.25 20.66 0.56
CA GLU A 83 5.65 20.56 0.10
C GLU A 83 6.41 19.37 0.71
N GLU A 84 6.17 19.04 1.98
CA GLU A 84 6.81 17.88 2.64
C GLU A 84 6.36 16.56 1.98
N VAL A 85 5.08 16.46 1.62
CA VAL A 85 4.53 15.31 0.89
C VAL A 85 5.15 15.23 -0.50
N LEU A 86 5.23 16.34 -1.23
CA LEU A 86 5.82 16.37 -2.58
C LEU A 86 7.30 15.97 -2.57
N ALA A 87 8.08 16.52 -1.62
CA ALA A 87 9.48 16.17 -1.44
C ALA A 87 9.64 14.68 -1.12
N ARG A 88 8.84 14.15 -0.19
CA ARG A 88 8.86 12.73 0.16
C ARG A 88 8.44 11.83 -0.99
N PHE A 89 7.45 12.24 -1.79
CA PHE A 89 7.02 11.51 -2.98
C PHE A 89 8.13 11.45 -4.04
N SER A 90 8.81 12.57 -4.28
CA SER A 90 9.96 12.65 -5.20
C SER A 90 11.09 11.72 -4.77
N GLU A 91 11.43 11.71 -3.47
CA GLU A 91 12.42 10.79 -2.89
C GLU A 91 12.04 9.32 -3.13
N ILE A 92 10.78 8.96 -2.88
CA ILE A 92 10.28 7.59 -3.10
C ILE A 92 10.41 7.21 -4.58
N CYS A 93 10.02 8.09 -5.50
CA CYS A 93 10.18 7.84 -6.93
C CYS A 93 11.65 7.62 -7.31
N GLY A 94 12.57 8.43 -6.77
CA GLY A 94 14.01 8.29 -7.00
C GLY A 94 14.54 6.94 -6.51
N ARG A 95 14.17 6.54 -5.29
CA ARG A 95 14.54 5.24 -4.72
C ARG A 95 13.99 4.06 -5.53
N ILE A 96 12.75 4.15 -5.98
CA ILE A 96 12.16 3.11 -6.84
C ILE A 96 12.94 3.01 -8.15
N ARG A 97 13.22 4.13 -8.85
CA ARG A 97 13.98 4.10 -10.11
C ARG A 97 15.36 3.46 -9.95
N ALA A 98 16.12 3.87 -8.94
CA ALA A 98 17.43 3.29 -8.67
C ALA A 98 17.35 1.76 -8.45
N GLU A 99 16.35 1.31 -7.69
CA GLU A 99 16.15 -0.11 -7.45
C GLU A 99 15.69 -0.87 -8.70
N LEU A 100 14.83 -0.27 -9.53
CA LEU A 100 14.41 -0.87 -10.80
C LEU A 100 15.60 -1.11 -11.74
N ASP A 101 16.54 -0.16 -11.82
CA ASP A 101 17.77 -0.30 -12.61
C ASP A 101 18.62 -1.47 -12.11
N GLU A 102 18.82 -1.58 -10.80
CA GLU A 102 19.58 -2.68 -10.20
C GLU A 102 18.90 -4.05 -10.37
N VAL A 103 17.58 -4.12 -10.15
CA VAL A 103 16.79 -5.35 -10.30
C VAL A 103 16.81 -5.80 -11.77
N GLY A 104 16.66 -4.87 -12.70
CA GLY A 104 16.76 -5.13 -14.14
C GLY A 104 18.14 -5.64 -14.55
N ALA A 105 19.22 -5.04 -14.03
CA ALA A 105 20.59 -5.48 -14.29
C ALA A 105 20.89 -6.90 -13.76
N ARG A 106 20.21 -7.32 -12.69
CA ARG A 106 20.28 -8.69 -12.16
C ARG A 106 19.40 -9.69 -12.90
N GLY A 107 18.59 -9.25 -13.87
CA GLY A 107 17.66 -10.10 -14.61
C GLY A 107 16.43 -10.54 -13.81
N GLU A 108 16.19 -9.91 -12.65
CA GLU A 108 15.01 -10.17 -11.83
C GLU A 108 13.76 -9.60 -12.50
N LYS A 109 12.63 -10.29 -12.32
CA LYS A 109 11.36 -9.94 -12.98
C LYS A 109 10.36 -9.22 -12.07
N GLU A 110 10.69 -9.02 -10.80
CA GLU A 110 9.78 -8.40 -9.84
C GLU A 110 10.52 -7.44 -8.89
N LEU A 111 9.88 -6.30 -8.60
CA LEU A 111 10.25 -5.43 -7.48
C LEU A 111 9.03 -5.23 -6.59
N LYS A 112 9.18 -5.46 -5.28
CA LYS A 112 8.11 -5.28 -4.28
C LYS A 112 8.40 -4.06 -3.40
N VAL A 113 7.45 -3.13 -3.35
CA VAL A 113 7.50 -1.90 -2.56
C VAL A 113 6.33 -1.88 -1.58
N GLY A 114 6.61 -1.60 -0.32
CA GLY A 114 5.60 -1.44 0.73
C GLY A 114 5.56 -0.01 1.23
N VAL A 115 4.38 0.60 1.24
CA VAL A 115 4.15 1.95 1.75
C VAL A 115 3.18 1.90 2.92
N ASN A 116 3.61 2.32 4.11
CA ASN A 116 2.76 2.31 5.28
C ASN A 116 2.41 3.68 5.82
N CYS A 117 1.24 3.75 6.45
CA CYS A 117 0.88 4.79 7.39
C CYS A 117 0.24 4.12 8.62
N GLU A 118 -0.33 4.88 9.55
CA GLU A 118 -0.87 4.30 10.80
C GLU A 118 -1.93 3.20 10.55
N MET A 119 -2.98 3.53 9.80
CA MET A 119 -4.13 2.64 9.56
C MET A 119 -4.19 2.05 8.14
N GLY A 120 -3.32 2.48 7.22
CA GLY A 120 -3.34 1.99 5.84
C GLY A 120 -4.53 2.48 5.00
N LYS A 121 -5.05 3.69 5.27
CA LYS A 121 -6.28 4.20 4.63
C LYS A 121 -6.14 5.50 3.86
N HIS A 122 -5.19 6.34 4.26
CA HIS A 122 -5.13 7.74 3.84
C HIS A 122 -3.82 8.03 3.13
N ARG A 123 -2.78 8.40 3.86
CA ARG A 123 -1.46 8.78 3.32
C ARG A 123 -0.84 7.70 2.44
N SER A 124 -0.75 6.46 2.94
CA SER A 124 -0.16 5.35 2.16
C SER A 124 -0.95 5.03 0.90
N VAL A 125 -2.29 4.99 0.98
CA VAL A 125 -3.15 4.74 -0.17
C VAL A 125 -2.99 5.88 -1.20
N ALA A 126 -3.04 7.14 -0.76
CA ALA A 126 -2.89 8.30 -1.63
C ALA A 126 -1.55 8.33 -2.36
N VAL A 127 -0.45 8.05 -1.64
CA VAL A 127 0.89 7.99 -2.24
C VAL A 127 1.02 6.84 -3.22
N VAL A 128 0.48 5.65 -2.91
CA VAL A 128 0.51 4.50 -3.84
C VAL A 128 -0.31 4.79 -5.10
N GLU A 129 -1.45 5.46 -4.99
CA GLU A 129 -2.27 5.88 -6.14
C GLU A 129 -1.55 6.90 -7.03
N GLU A 130 -0.75 7.81 -6.47
CA GLU A 130 0.07 8.72 -7.27
C GLU A 130 1.30 8.01 -7.85
N LEU A 131 1.91 7.05 -7.14
CA LEU A 131 2.98 6.21 -7.71
C LEU A 131 2.48 5.41 -8.92
N ALA A 132 1.24 4.91 -8.87
CA ALA A 132 0.62 4.22 -10.00
C ALA A 132 0.46 5.10 -11.26
N ARG A 133 0.46 6.42 -11.10
CA ARG A 133 0.39 7.41 -12.19
C ARG A 133 1.77 7.80 -12.71
N THR A 134 2.83 7.47 -11.99
CA THR A 134 4.21 7.71 -12.43
C THR A 134 4.60 6.70 -13.50
N LYS A 135 5.24 7.18 -14.57
CA LYS A 135 5.83 6.33 -15.60
C LYS A 135 7.15 5.74 -15.10
N PHE A 136 7.19 4.42 -14.92
CA PHE A 136 8.41 3.64 -14.69
C PHE A 136 8.73 2.87 -15.98
N GLU A 137 9.69 3.37 -16.77
CA GLU A 137 9.93 2.85 -18.13
C GLU A 137 10.40 1.40 -18.10
N GLY A 138 9.84 0.56 -18.96
CA GLY A 138 10.19 -0.87 -19.04
C GLY A 138 9.62 -1.74 -17.91
N TRP A 139 8.72 -1.20 -17.08
CA TRP A 139 8.11 -1.93 -15.95
C TRP A 139 6.58 -1.82 -15.96
N ASN A 140 5.91 -2.94 -15.69
CA ASN A 140 4.50 -2.94 -15.35
C ASN A 140 4.33 -2.47 -13.89
N VAL A 141 3.25 -1.75 -13.58
CA VAL A 141 2.96 -1.30 -12.21
C VAL A 141 1.66 -1.92 -11.73
N VAL A 142 1.73 -2.63 -10.60
CA VAL A 142 0.59 -3.26 -9.95
C VAL A 142 0.46 -2.71 -8.54
N VAL A 143 -0.74 -2.24 -8.19
CA VAL A 143 -1.02 -1.70 -6.85
C VAL A 143 -1.96 -2.58 -6.06
N ASP A 144 -1.73 -2.66 -4.75
CA ASP A 144 -2.62 -3.28 -3.78
C ASP A 144 -2.78 -2.41 -2.53
N HIS A 145 -3.96 -2.49 -1.91
CA HIS A 145 -4.29 -1.75 -0.69
C HIS A 145 -4.79 -2.66 0.42
N ARG A 146 -3.88 -3.42 1.03
CA ARG A 146 -4.15 -4.42 2.07
C ARG A 146 -5.21 -4.04 3.12
N ASP A 147 -5.15 -2.81 3.65
CA ASP A 147 -5.94 -2.41 4.82
C ASP A 147 -6.98 -1.30 4.55
N VAL A 148 -7.16 -0.85 3.30
CA VAL A 148 -7.97 0.35 2.99
C VAL A 148 -9.42 0.23 3.46
N HIS A 149 -10.01 -0.97 3.36
CA HIS A 149 -11.38 -1.26 3.77
C HIS A 149 -11.49 -1.87 5.18
N ARG A 150 -10.37 -2.04 5.89
CA ARG A 150 -10.37 -2.70 7.20
C ARG A 150 -11.04 -1.83 8.26
N LYS A 151 -12.02 -2.37 8.99
CA LYS A 151 -12.67 -1.63 10.09
C LYS A 151 -11.68 -1.38 11.23
N ARG A 152 -11.87 -0.29 11.98
CA ARG A 152 -11.09 -0.01 13.19
C ARG A 152 -11.49 -1.06 14.22
N SER A 153 -10.64 -2.05 14.48
CA SER A 153 -10.88 -2.97 15.59
C SER A 153 -10.70 -2.21 16.91
N SER A 154 -11.61 -2.43 17.86
CA SER A 154 -11.64 -1.76 19.16
C SER A 154 -10.67 -2.35 20.20
N LYS A 155 -9.80 -3.29 19.81
CA LYS A 155 -8.90 -3.95 20.77
C LYS A 155 -7.79 -2.98 21.21
N LYS A 156 -7.88 -2.54 22.47
CA LYS A 156 -6.77 -1.89 23.20
C LYS A 156 -5.53 -2.79 23.13
N PRO A 157 -4.30 -2.24 23.01
CA PRO A 157 -3.10 -3.05 23.18
C PRO A 157 -3.16 -3.68 24.58
N GLY A 158 -3.03 -5.01 24.65
CA GLY A 158 -3.08 -5.74 25.91
C GLY A 158 -1.98 -5.22 26.83
N HIS A 159 -2.38 -4.65 27.97
CA HIS A 159 -1.48 -4.42 29.08
C HIS A 159 -1.08 -5.80 29.61
N SER A 160 0.12 -6.28 29.29
CA SER A 160 0.66 -7.46 29.97
C SER A 160 0.87 -7.08 31.43
N LYS A 161 -0.06 -7.46 32.31
CA LYS A 161 0.16 -7.40 33.76
C LYS A 161 1.29 -8.38 34.08
N HIS A 162 2.49 -7.85 34.30
CA HIS A 162 3.51 -8.56 35.05
C HIS A 162 2.94 -8.80 36.46
N ARG A 163 2.50 -10.03 36.73
CA ARG A 163 2.30 -10.51 38.10
C ARG A 163 3.69 -10.70 38.69
N ARG A 164 4.04 -9.87 39.68
CA ARG A 164 5.14 -10.16 40.60
C ARG A 164 4.62 -11.20 41.57
N ASP A 165 5.23 -12.37 41.54
CA ASP A 165 5.06 -13.41 42.53
C ASP A 165 5.85 -12.96 43.77
N GLY A 166 5.13 -12.64 44.85
CA GLY A 166 5.72 -12.34 46.15
C GLY A 166 5.67 -13.61 46.97
N GLY A 167 6.81 -14.28 47.11
CA GLY A 167 6.98 -15.36 48.09
C GLY A 167 7.08 -14.75 49.47
N ASP A 168 6.12 -15.09 50.32
CA ASP A 168 6.22 -15.02 51.78
C ASP A 168 7.04 -16.25 52.24
N ASP A 169 8.14 -16.00 52.95
CA ASP A 169 8.89 -17.03 53.68
C ASP A 169 8.74 -16.70 55.17
N SER A 170 8.18 -17.64 55.92
CA SER A 170 8.05 -17.64 57.39
C SER A 170 8.27 -19.04 57.90
#